data_AF-A0A2J6TLW9-F1
#
_entry.id   AF-A0A2J6TLW9-F1
#
_cell.length_a   1.000
_cell.length_b   1.000
_cell.length_c   1.000
_cell.angle_alpha   90.00
_cell.angle_beta   90.00
_cell.angle_gamma   90.00
#
_symmetry.space_group_name_H-M   'P 1'
#
loop_
_entity.id
_entity.type
_entity.pdbx_description
1 polymer ?
#
loop_
_entity_poly.entity_id
_entity_poly.type
_entity_poly.pdbx_seq_one_letter_code
_entity_poly.pdbx_strand_id
1 'polypeptide(L)'
;MKFSSALVGTFAVLAIAAPAPHQKRAGVLATKTYDEISISGGVTGNAKQEALDVFSALDLTNMAAVDLADIDFLGSVNDIGNDAEVGAFNPAISAASGAEKTALQNGKIKNKVLKLQATVLELQIKAAQGEDTAEKLAAETKKLNNNIALDVKAAGQASTKLAFDATTT
;
A
#
# COMPACT_ATOMS: atom_id res chain seq x y z
N MET A 1 -38.75 26.38 65.78
CA MET A 1 -37.36 26.69 65.35
C MET A 1 -36.92 25.51 64.50
N LYS A 2 -36.90 25.63 63.17
CA LYS A 2 -35.84 26.22 62.34
C LYS A 2 -34.72 25.19 61.99
N PHE A 3 -34.76 24.73 60.73
CA PHE A 3 -33.64 24.44 59.81
C PHE A 3 -32.78 23.18 60.05
N SER A 4 -32.18 22.51 59.07
CA SER A 4 -32.16 22.61 57.60
C SER A 4 -31.49 21.36 57.01
N SER A 5 -31.80 21.09 55.75
CA SER A 5 -31.28 20.03 54.88
C SER A 5 -29.82 20.17 54.43
N ALA A 6 -29.31 19.08 53.82
CA ALA A 6 -28.23 18.98 52.82
C ALA A 6 -26.78 19.16 53.35
N LEU A 7 -25.75 18.49 52.81
CA LEU A 7 -25.46 18.19 51.41
C LEU A 7 -24.45 17.02 51.32
N VAL A 8 -24.75 16.02 50.50
CA VAL A 8 -23.79 15.00 50.04
C VAL A 8 -22.88 15.64 48.99
N GLY A 9 -21.57 15.70 49.24
CA GLY A 9 -20.58 16.19 48.29
C GLY A 9 -19.70 15.05 47.79
N THR A 10 -20.09 14.40 46.69
CA THR A 10 -19.25 13.42 45.99
C THR A 10 -18.29 14.16 45.07
N PHE A 11 -16.98 14.12 45.39
CA PHE A 11 -15.93 14.60 44.50
C PHE A 11 -15.78 13.61 43.33
N ALA A 12 -16.20 14.02 42.13
CA ALA A 12 -15.86 13.31 40.90
C ALA A 12 -14.46 13.75 40.45
N VAL A 13 -13.47 12.88 40.64
CA VAL A 13 -12.13 13.06 40.05
C VAL A 13 -12.23 12.72 38.56
N LEU A 14 -12.16 13.74 37.71
CA LEU A 14 -11.92 13.57 36.28
C LEU A 14 -10.44 13.18 36.09
N ALA A 15 -10.17 11.89 35.90
CA ALA A 15 -8.87 11.43 35.43
C ALA A 15 -8.69 11.89 33.97
N ILE A 16 -7.87 12.91 33.75
CA ILE A 16 -7.39 13.26 32.41
C ILE A 16 -6.42 12.14 32.02
N ALA A 17 -6.88 11.19 31.20
CA ALA A 17 -6.01 10.23 30.57
C ALA A 17 -5.07 10.99 29.63
N ALA A 18 -3.81 11.15 30.03
CA ALA A 18 -2.77 11.65 29.12
C ALA A 18 -2.68 10.69 27.92
N PRO A 19 -2.50 11.20 26.68
CA PRO A 19 -2.26 10.33 25.54
C PRO A 19 -1.02 9.48 25.84
N ALA A 20 -1.21 8.16 25.85
CA ALA A 20 -0.10 7.24 26.00
C ALA A 20 0.89 7.48 24.84
N PRO A 21 2.20 7.59 25.11
CA PRO A 21 3.17 7.75 24.03
C PRO A 21 3.02 6.58 23.05
N HIS A 22 2.82 6.90 21.78
CA HIS A 22 2.80 5.90 20.71
C HIS A 22 4.14 5.15 20.74
N GLN A 23 4.12 3.89 21.17
CA GLN A 23 5.31 3.06 21.09
C GLN A 23 5.56 2.75 19.61
N LYS A 24 6.68 3.25 19.08
CA LYS A 24 7.15 2.90 17.75
C LYS A 24 7.34 1.38 17.71
N ARG A 25 6.62 0.72 16.80
CA ARG A 25 6.75 -0.72 16.58
C ARG A 25 7.95 -0.96 15.67
N ALA A 26 8.62 -2.10 15.79
CA ALA A 26 9.60 -2.48 14.78
C ALA A 26 8.91 -2.76 13.44
N GLY A 27 9.62 -2.53 12.33
CA GLY A 27 9.13 -2.87 10.99
C GLY A 27 8.67 -4.31 10.90
N VAL A 28 7.57 -4.54 10.18
CA VAL A 28 6.93 -5.86 10.03
C VAL A 28 7.12 -6.44 8.63
N LEU A 29 7.48 -5.60 7.64
CA LEU A 29 7.81 -6.02 6.30
C LEU A 29 9.29 -6.38 6.21
N ALA A 30 9.57 -7.64 5.95
CA ALA A 30 10.92 -8.12 5.71
C ALA A 30 11.35 -7.83 4.25
N THR A 31 12.66 -7.65 4.05
CA THR A 31 13.28 -7.57 2.72
C THR A 31 12.81 -8.72 1.82
N LYS A 32 12.43 -8.37 0.58
CA LYS A 32 11.97 -9.28 -0.45
C LYS A 32 12.57 -8.91 -1.79
N THR A 33 12.78 -9.89 -2.65
CA THR A 33 13.09 -9.69 -4.07
C THR A 33 11.84 -9.24 -4.83
N TYR A 34 12.03 -8.61 -6.00
CA TYR A 34 10.91 -8.33 -6.91
C TYR A 34 10.09 -9.57 -7.21
N ASP A 35 10.76 -10.70 -7.43
CA ASP A 35 10.09 -11.95 -7.74
C ASP A 35 9.23 -12.48 -6.58
N GLU A 36 9.55 -12.16 -5.33
CA GLU A 36 8.72 -12.52 -4.18
C GLU A 36 7.49 -11.63 -4.00
N ILE A 37 7.57 -10.35 -4.39
CA ILE A 37 6.45 -9.40 -4.26
C ILE A 37 5.59 -9.29 -5.53
N SER A 38 6.10 -9.71 -6.69
CA SER A 38 5.45 -9.48 -7.98
C SER A 38 4.13 -10.24 -8.08
N ILE A 39 3.08 -9.49 -8.42
CA ILE A 39 1.73 -10.00 -8.71
C ILE A 39 1.47 -10.11 -10.22
N SER A 40 2.49 -9.97 -11.06
CA SER A 40 2.31 -9.82 -12.52
C SER A 40 1.88 -11.08 -13.27
N GLY A 41 1.93 -12.24 -12.63
CA GLY A 41 1.58 -13.52 -13.24
C GLY A 41 0.14 -13.96 -12.94
N GLY A 42 -0.31 -14.97 -13.68
CA GLY A 42 -1.60 -15.63 -13.46
C GLY A 42 -2.69 -15.06 -14.36
N VAL A 43 -3.84 -14.74 -13.77
CA VAL A 43 -4.97 -14.11 -14.48
C VAL A 43 -5.21 -12.70 -13.95
N THR A 44 -5.81 -11.86 -14.80
CA THR A 44 -6.28 -10.51 -14.45
C THR A 44 -7.64 -10.56 -13.76
N GLY A 45 -7.98 -9.48 -13.06
CA GLY A 45 -9.31 -9.23 -12.47
C GLY A 45 -9.31 -9.12 -10.94
N ASN A 46 -8.20 -9.45 -10.29
CA ASN A 46 -8.04 -9.47 -8.83
C ASN A 46 -6.78 -8.71 -8.35
N ALA A 47 -6.11 -7.93 -9.21
CA ALA A 47 -4.80 -7.33 -8.89
C ALA A 47 -4.82 -6.43 -7.65
N LYS A 48 -5.96 -5.77 -7.37
CA LYS A 48 -6.13 -4.99 -6.13
C LYS A 48 -5.96 -5.86 -4.89
N GLN A 49 -6.61 -7.03 -4.85
CA GLN A 49 -6.54 -7.91 -3.70
C GLN A 49 -5.14 -8.50 -3.55
N GLU A 50 -4.54 -8.95 -4.65
CA GLU A 50 -3.16 -9.48 -4.62
C GLU A 50 -2.16 -8.43 -4.12
N ALA A 51 -2.31 -7.16 -4.53
CA ALA A 51 -1.47 -6.07 -4.02
C ALA A 51 -1.69 -5.83 -2.51
N LEU A 52 -2.93 -5.90 -2.02
CA LEU A 52 -3.21 -5.79 -0.58
C LEU A 52 -2.63 -6.96 0.21
N ASP A 53 -2.65 -8.17 -0.34
CA ASP A 53 -2.10 -9.36 0.30
C ASP A 53 -0.58 -9.24 0.51
N VAL A 54 0.15 -8.62 -0.43
CA VAL A 54 1.59 -8.33 -0.30
C VAL A 54 1.89 -7.45 0.91
N PHE A 55 0.99 -6.51 1.25
CA PHE A 55 1.16 -5.55 2.36
C PHE A 55 0.36 -5.91 3.62
N SER A 56 -0.19 -7.13 3.69
CA SER A 56 -1.12 -7.56 4.74
C SER A 56 -0.54 -7.57 6.15
N ALA A 57 0.78 -7.54 6.31
CA ALA A 57 1.43 -7.44 7.61
C ALA A 57 1.30 -6.05 8.27
N LEU A 58 1.01 -5.00 7.50
CA LEU A 58 0.87 -3.64 8.02
C LEU A 58 -0.40 -3.48 8.87
N ASP A 59 -0.27 -2.80 10.01
CA ASP A 59 -1.42 -2.37 10.81
C ASP A 59 -2.03 -1.08 10.24
N LEU A 60 -2.96 -1.25 9.30
CA LEU A 60 -3.67 -0.13 8.68
C LEU A 60 -4.70 0.54 9.61
N THR A 61 -4.94 0.00 10.81
CA THR A 61 -5.82 0.62 11.81
C THR A 61 -5.10 1.65 12.67
N ASN A 62 -3.76 1.59 12.70
CA ASN A 62 -2.92 2.53 13.44
C ASN A 62 -1.69 2.96 12.61
N MET A 63 -1.97 3.61 11.48
CA MET A 63 -0.96 4.07 10.52
C MET A 63 0.09 5.02 11.15
N ALA A 64 -0.28 5.80 12.16
CA ALA A 64 0.64 6.71 12.85
C ALA A 64 1.77 5.97 13.61
N ALA A 65 1.59 4.67 13.91
CA ALA A 65 2.58 3.85 14.61
C ALA A 65 3.41 2.92 13.68
N VAL A 66 3.20 3.01 12.36
CA VAL A 66 3.99 2.24 11.37
C VAL A 66 5.44 2.72 11.40
N ASP A 67 6.38 1.76 11.34
CA ASP A 67 7.80 2.04 11.43
C ASP A 67 8.34 2.69 10.15
N LEU A 68 9.44 3.43 10.27
CA LEU A 68 10.12 4.01 9.12
C LEU A 68 10.60 2.94 8.14
N ALA A 69 11.07 1.78 8.62
CA ALA A 69 11.51 0.69 7.76
C ALA A 69 10.38 0.15 6.86
N ASP A 70 9.13 0.14 7.36
CA ASP A 70 7.98 -0.26 6.55
C ASP A 70 7.62 0.81 5.49
N ILE A 71 7.83 2.10 5.81
CA ILE A 71 7.67 3.21 4.87
C ILE A 71 8.73 3.11 3.76
N ASP A 72 9.98 2.84 4.12
CA ASP A 72 11.10 2.65 3.18
C ASP A 72 10.86 1.43 2.28
N PHE A 73 10.35 0.33 2.86
CA PHE A 73 9.92 -0.84 2.09
C PHE A 73 8.89 -0.45 1.03
N LEU A 74 7.82 0.28 1.40
CA LEU A 74 6.78 0.72 0.45
C LEU A 74 7.35 1.60 -0.67
N GLY A 75 8.26 2.51 -0.33
CA GLY A 75 8.99 3.33 -1.30
C GLY A 75 9.80 2.46 -2.27
N SER A 76 10.56 1.49 -1.76
CA SER A 76 11.36 0.58 -2.58
C SER A 76 10.52 -0.28 -3.53
N VAL A 77 9.31 -0.71 -3.12
CA VAL A 77 8.38 -1.39 -4.03
C VAL A 77 7.96 -0.49 -5.19
N ASN A 78 7.79 0.82 -4.95
CA ASN A 78 7.50 1.77 -6.04
C ASN A 78 8.64 1.84 -7.06
N ASP A 79 9.86 2.04 -6.56
CA ASP A 79 11.06 2.19 -7.39
C ASP A 79 11.34 0.93 -8.20
N ILE A 80 11.33 -0.23 -7.55
CA ILE A 80 11.49 -1.53 -8.21
C ILE A 80 10.40 -1.75 -9.27
N GLY A 81 9.15 -1.38 -8.95
CA GLY A 81 8.05 -1.45 -9.89
C GLY A 81 8.25 -0.56 -11.12
N ASN A 82 8.80 0.65 -10.95
CA ASN A 82 9.17 1.54 -12.06
C ASN A 82 10.29 0.93 -12.91
N ASP A 83 11.32 0.37 -12.27
CA ASP A 83 12.47 -0.19 -12.94
C ASP A 83 12.11 -1.47 -13.72
N ALA A 84 11.26 -2.33 -13.15
CA ALA A 84 10.72 -3.49 -13.85
C ALA A 84 9.87 -3.08 -15.08
N GLU A 85 9.14 -1.96 -15.01
CA GLU A 85 8.42 -1.44 -16.19
C GLU A 85 9.37 -1.05 -17.31
N VAL A 86 10.43 -0.33 -16.99
CA VAL A 86 11.38 0.21 -17.97
C VAL A 86 12.33 -0.87 -18.49
N GLY A 87 12.87 -1.69 -17.60
CA GLY A 87 13.91 -2.68 -17.88
C GLY A 87 13.39 -4.04 -18.36
N ALA A 88 12.19 -4.47 -17.94
CA ALA A 88 11.64 -5.78 -18.31
C ALA A 88 10.39 -5.67 -19.19
N PHE A 89 9.33 -5.01 -18.73
CA PHE A 89 8.05 -5.02 -19.45
C PHE A 89 8.08 -4.24 -20.76
N ASN A 90 8.61 -3.01 -20.78
CA ASN A 90 8.62 -2.19 -21.99
C ASN A 90 9.37 -2.85 -23.16
N PRO A 91 10.59 -3.42 -22.96
CA PRO A 91 11.27 -4.17 -24.00
C PRO A 91 10.49 -5.41 -24.46
N ALA A 92 10.01 -6.23 -23.52
CA ALA A 92 9.28 -7.46 -23.84
C ALA A 92 7.99 -7.19 -24.62
N ILE A 93 7.19 -6.20 -24.22
CA ILE A 93 5.96 -5.78 -24.92
C ILE A 93 6.26 -5.25 -26.33
N SER A 94 7.41 -4.59 -26.51
CA SER A 94 7.80 -4.06 -27.83
C SER A 94 8.22 -5.17 -28.79
N ALA A 95 8.83 -6.24 -28.28
CA ALA A 95 9.23 -7.41 -29.06
C ALA A 95 8.08 -8.39 -29.34
N ALA A 96 7.06 -8.43 -28.48
CA ALA A 96 5.95 -9.37 -28.58
C ALA A 96 4.84 -8.89 -29.52
N SER A 97 4.00 -9.85 -29.95
CA SER A 97 2.77 -9.58 -30.71
C SER A 97 1.62 -10.49 -30.26
N GLY A 98 0.41 -10.24 -30.76
CA GLY A 98 -0.75 -11.09 -30.51
C GLY A 98 -1.05 -11.32 -29.01
N ALA A 99 -1.40 -12.55 -28.67
CA ALA A 99 -1.79 -12.94 -27.32
C ALA A 99 -0.65 -12.77 -26.29
N GLU A 100 0.60 -12.99 -26.70
CA GLU A 100 1.77 -12.78 -25.83
C GLU A 100 1.90 -11.32 -25.42
N LYS A 101 1.77 -10.39 -26.39
CA LYS A 101 1.79 -8.95 -26.10
C LYS A 101 0.69 -8.56 -25.13
N THR A 102 -0.52 -9.09 -25.31
CA THR A 102 -1.65 -8.85 -24.39
C THR A 102 -1.33 -9.36 -22.99
N ALA A 103 -0.79 -10.58 -22.86
CA ALA A 103 -0.44 -11.14 -21.55
C ALA A 103 0.67 -10.35 -20.84
N LEU A 104 1.66 -9.85 -21.58
CA LEU A 104 2.70 -8.97 -21.04
C LEU A 104 2.15 -7.59 -20.63
N GLN A 105 1.23 -7.02 -21.41
CA GLN A 105 0.54 -5.78 -21.02
C GLN A 105 -0.29 -5.95 -19.75
N ASN A 106 -0.98 -7.09 -19.62
CA ASN A 106 -1.72 -7.45 -18.42
C ASN A 106 -0.79 -7.60 -17.21
N GLY A 107 0.35 -8.29 -17.36
CA GLY A 107 1.36 -8.39 -16.29
C GLY A 107 1.93 -7.03 -15.88
N LYS A 108 2.13 -6.12 -16.84
CA LYS A 108 2.52 -4.72 -16.57
C LYS A 108 1.43 -3.96 -15.81
N ILE A 109 0.15 -4.14 -16.14
CA ILE A 109 -0.97 -3.51 -15.42
C ILE A 109 -0.96 -3.96 -13.96
N LYS A 110 -0.80 -5.26 -13.69
CA LYS A 110 -0.71 -5.79 -12.33
C LYS A 110 0.52 -5.22 -11.58
N ASN A 111 1.68 -5.11 -12.23
CA ASN A 111 2.85 -4.42 -11.66
C ASN A 111 2.54 -2.97 -11.26
N LYS A 112 1.82 -2.25 -12.12
CA LYS A 112 1.39 -0.87 -11.84
C LYS A 112 0.43 -0.80 -10.66
N VAL A 113 -0.48 -1.76 -10.52
CA VAL A 113 -1.38 -1.83 -9.35
C VAL A 113 -0.57 -2.02 -8.06
N LEU A 114 0.39 -2.95 -8.04
CA LEU A 114 1.27 -3.18 -6.89
C LEU A 114 2.03 -1.91 -6.47
N LYS A 115 2.75 -1.29 -7.40
CA LYS A 115 3.60 -0.13 -7.08
C LYS A 115 2.78 1.10 -6.65
N LEU A 116 1.59 1.29 -7.22
CA LEU A 116 0.70 2.39 -6.88
C LEU A 116 -0.02 2.14 -5.55
N GLN A 117 -0.36 0.89 -5.24
CA GLN A 117 -0.89 0.50 -3.94
C GLN A 117 0.15 0.76 -2.84
N ALA A 118 1.43 0.45 -3.09
CA ALA A 118 2.52 0.77 -2.18
C ALA A 118 2.61 2.27 -1.90
N THR A 119 2.63 3.10 -2.95
CA THR A 119 2.67 4.57 -2.82
C THR A 119 1.45 5.15 -2.12
N VAL A 120 0.25 4.64 -2.39
CA VAL A 120 -0.96 5.10 -1.68
C VAL A 120 -0.88 4.79 -0.19
N LEU A 121 -0.41 3.60 0.19
CA LEU A 121 -0.19 3.24 1.61
C LEU A 121 0.87 4.14 2.25
N GLU A 122 2.00 4.34 1.58
CA GLU A 122 3.09 5.21 2.04
C GLU A 122 2.59 6.63 2.34
N LEU A 123 1.82 7.22 1.42
CA LEU A 123 1.27 8.57 1.57
C LEU A 123 0.21 8.67 2.66
N GLN A 124 -0.60 7.61 2.85
CA GLN A 124 -1.58 7.54 3.94
C GLN A 124 -0.88 7.44 5.30
N ILE A 125 0.19 6.66 5.40
CA ILE A 125 1.01 6.55 6.61
C ILE A 125 1.67 7.89 6.94
N LYS A 126 2.31 8.54 5.95
CA LYS A 126 2.91 9.86 6.11
C LYS A 126 1.88 10.92 6.55
N ALA A 127 0.68 10.91 5.96
CA ALA A 127 -0.41 11.77 6.41
C ALA A 127 -0.80 11.51 7.87
N ALA A 128 -0.90 10.24 8.28
CA ALA A 128 -1.19 9.87 9.67
C ALA A 128 -0.07 10.28 10.64
N GLN A 129 1.16 10.44 10.16
CA GLN A 129 2.32 10.92 10.90
C GLN A 129 2.49 12.45 10.85
N GLY A 130 1.58 13.17 10.19
CA GLY A 130 1.52 14.63 10.18
C GLY A 130 2.14 15.32 8.96
N GLU A 131 2.54 14.57 7.93
CA GLU A 131 2.99 15.15 6.66
C GLU A 131 1.80 15.59 5.77
N ASP A 132 1.96 16.68 5.03
CA ASP A 132 0.96 17.09 4.03
C ASP A 132 1.15 16.31 2.72
N THR A 133 0.32 15.29 2.52
CA THR A 133 0.35 14.43 1.32
C THR A 133 -0.91 14.55 0.46
N ALA A 134 -1.84 15.45 0.78
CA ALA A 134 -3.21 15.41 0.27
C ALA A 134 -3.30 15.44 -1.27
N GLU A 135 -2.56 16.36 -1.92
CA GLU A 135 -2.55 16.49 -3.38
C GLU A 135 -1.96 15.24 -4.05
N LYS A 136 -0.80 14.78 -3.56
CA LYS A 136 -0.12 13.61 -4.10
C LYS A 136 -0.94 12.34 -3.91
N LEU A 137 -1.58 12.18 -2.74
CA LEU A 137 -2.45 11.05 -2.44
C LEU A 137 -3.64 11.00 -3.40
N ALA A 138 -4.28 12.14 -3.70
CA ALA A 138 -5.38 12.18 -4.67
C ALA A 138 -4.91 11.79 -6.08
N ALA A 139 -3.75 12.29 -6.51
CA ALA A 139 -3.18 11.98 -7.82
C ALA A 139 -2.82 10.49 -7.97
N GLU A 140 -2.12 9.91 -6.99
CA GLU A 140 -1.71 8.50 -7.01
C GLU A 140 -2.90 7.56 -6.84
N THR A 141 -3.90 7.91 -6.01
CA THR A 141 -5.16 7.15 -5.90
C THR A 141 -5.91 7.10 -7.23
N LYS A 142 -5.94 8.20 -7.98
CA LYS A 142 -6.56 8.21 -9.32
C LYS A 142 -5.84 7.28 -10.28
N LYS A 143 -4.50 7.28 -10.28
CA LYS A 143 -3.69 6.36 -11.11
C LYS A 143 -3.94 4.91 -10.68
N LEU A 144 -3.97 4.62 -9.39
CA LEU A 144 -4.24 3.27 -8.87
C LEU A 144 -5.60 2.77 -9.36
N ASN A 145 -6.66 3.54 -9.15
CA ASN A 145 -8.01 3.20 -9.57
C ASN A 145 -8.13 2.96 -11.08
N ASN A 146 -7.44 3.76 -11.90
CA ASN A 146 -7.41 3.55 -13.34
C ASN A 146 -6.78 2.19 -13.72
N ASN A 147 -5.68 1.78 -13.09
CA ASN A 147 -5.04 0.50 -13.40
C ASN A 147 -5.84 -0.68 -12.82
N ILE A 148 -6.49 -0.53 -11.67
CA ILE A 148 -7.45 -1.53 -11.15
C ILE A 148 -8.60 -1.71 -12.15
N ALA A 149 -9.16 -0.63 -12.69
CA ALA A 149 -10.23 -0.71 -13.67
C ALA A 149 -9.78 -1.42 -14.97
N LEU A 150 -8.53 -1.20 -15.41
CA LEU A 150 -7.95 -1.91 -16.55
C LEU A 150 -7.79 -3.41 -16.27
N ASP A 151 -7.30 -3.78 -15.09
CA ASP A 151 -7.19 -5.17 -14.65
C ASP A 151 -8.56 -5.87 -14.61
N VAL A 152 -9.56 -5.23 -13.97
CA VAL A 152 -10.94 -5.74 -13.91
C VAL A 152 -11.55 -5.87 -15.30
N LYS A 153 -11.32 -4.90 -16.20
CA LYS A 153 -11.81 -4.99 -17.58
C LYS A 153 -11.18 -6.15 -18.34
N ALA A 154 -9.94 -6.50 -18.02
CA ALA A 154 -9.24 -7.62 -18.61
C ALA A 154 -9.56 -8.96 -17.92
N ALA A 155 -10.45 -9.01 -16.93
CA ALA A 155 -10.63 -10.17 -16.05
C ALA A 155 -10.69 -11.52 -16.79
N GLY A 156 -9.96 -12.50 -16.26
CA GLY A 156 -9.86 -13.85 -16.82
C GLY A 156 -8.88 -13.99 -18.00
N GLN A 157 -8.27 -12.91 -18.46
CA GLN A 157 -7.17 -12.98 -19.43
C GLN A 157 -5.86 -13.38 -18.75
N ALA A 158 -4.96 -13.99 -19.52
CA ALA A 158 -3.62 -14.31 -19.06
C ALA A 158 -2.83 -13.04 -18.72
N SER A 159 -1.98 -13.13 -17.69
CA SER A 159 -0.98 -12.14 -17.32
C SER A 159 0.37 -12.82 -17.13
N THR A 160 1.41 -12.27 -17.75
CA THR A 160 2.75 -12.84 -17.73
C THR A 160 3.65 -12.08 -16.77
N LYS A 161 4.19 -12.79 -15.78
CA LYS A 161 5.27 -12.30 -14.94
C LYS A 161 6.59 -12.31 -15.72
N LEU A 162 7.37 -11.25 -15.57
CA LEU A 162 8.78 -11.21 -15.97
C LEU A 162 9.64 -11.20 -14.72
N ALA A 163 10.76 -11.93 -14.75
CA ALA A 163 11.75 -11.84 -13.69
C ALA A 163 12.46 -10.48 -13.78
N PHE A 164 12.83 -9.94 -12.62
CA PHE A 164 13.62 -8.71 -12.52
C PHE A 164 14.48 -8.78 -11.26
N ASP A 165 15.78 -8.51 -11.40
CA ASP A 165 16.73 -8.60 -10.29
C ASP A 165 16.73 -7.29 -9.51
N ALA A 166 15.99 -7.27 -8.41
CA ALA A 166 15.93 -6.16 -7.47
C ALA A 166 15.43 -6.64 -6.11
N THR A 167 15.79 -5.90 -5.06
CA THR A 167 15.49 -6.25 -3.66
C THR A 167 15.01 -5.02 -2.91
N THR A 168 13.93 -5.14 -2.14
CA THR A 168 13.41 -4.07 -1.28
C THR A 168 14.39 -3.74 -0.17
N THR A 169 14.33 -2.52 0.35
CA THR A 169 15.16 -2.08 1.48
C THR A 169 14.34 -1.88 2.73
#